data_AF-A0AAJ6CTZ3-F1
#
_entry.id   AF-A0AAJ6CTZ3-F1
#
_cell.length_a   1.000
_cell.length_b   1.000
_cell.length_c   1.000
_cell.angle_alpha   90.00
_cell.angle_beta   90.00
_cell.angle_gamma   90.00
#
_symmetry.space_group_name_H-M   'P 1'
#
loop_
_entity.id
_entity.type
_entity.pdbx_description
1 polymer ?
#
loop_
_entity_poly.entity_id
_entity_poly.type
_entity_poly.pdbx_seq_one_letter_code
_entity_poly.pdbx_strand_id
1 'polypeptide(L)'
;MLWGNLGPIQKADVSNGAYSVSLTGEHIVKLTVKRTFVTANLTVLLVDKTMPMTFRLSHAEKLTGTVDVTKVYRVPGISPMSEKKPAQLKGEPIPDMRLDLNPFLDDLPPREAIEVQVNGPSDVKVWTYRGKLVVRTKKELITPVGLPVYGVSGWRIYEVENPMPVLVLLDEGEQHYAYIPEDSIADLANGGAK
;
A
#
# COMPACT_ATOMS: atom_id res chain seq x y z
N MET A 1 -24.12 -5.86 -11.73
CA MET A 1 -23.28 -5.09 -10.80
C MET A 1 -22.56 -4.02 -11.61
N LEU A 2 -23.06 -2.78 -11.62
CA LEU A 2 -22.52 -1.70 -12.43
C LEU A 2 -21.65 -0.82 -11.53
N TRP A 3 -20.33 -0.87 -11.75
CA TRP A 3 -19.39 0.08 -11.17
C TRP A 3 -19.74 1.46 -11.71
N GLY A 4 -19.88 2.47 -10.85
CA GLY A 4 -20.14 3.84 -11.30
C GLY A 4 -18.99 4.29 -12.19
N ASN A 5 -19.28 4.54 -13.48
CA ASN A 5 -18.27 4.99 -14.43
C ASN A 5 -17.68 6.31 -13.93
N LEU A 6 -16.38 6.33 -13.66
CA LEU A 6 -15.67 7.58 -13.39
C LEU A 6 -15.63 8.38 -14.70
N GLY A 7 -16.08 9.64 -14.66
CA GLY A 7 -16.03 10.52 -15.82
C GLY A 7 -14.60 10.68 -16.35
N PRO A 8 -14.43 11.11 -17.61
CA PRO A 8 -13.11 11.35 -18.19
C PRO A 8 -12.30 12.37 -17.37
N ILE A 9 -10.98 12.34 -17.51
CA ILE A 9 -10.08 13.25 -16.83
C ILE A 9 -10.22 14.63 -17.48
N GLN A 10 -10.71 15.61 -16.70
CA GLN A 10 -10.82 17.00 -17.13
C GLN A 10 -9.47 17.71 -17.07
N LYS A 11 -8.70 17.47 -16.00
CA LYS A 11 -7.41 18.12 -15.77
C LYS A 11 -6.51 17.24 -14.91
N ALA A 12 -5.22 17.25 -15.19
CA ALA A 12 -4.19 16.71 -14.32
C ALA A 12 -3.05 17.72 -14.16
N ASP A 13 -2.56 17.91 -12.94
CA ASP A 13 -1.48 18.85 -12.62
C ASP A 13 -0.55 18.27 -11.54
N VAL A 14 0.70 18.73 -11.52
CA VAL A 14 1.70 18.32 -10.53
C VAL A 14 2.23 19.52 -9.76
N SER A 15 2.34 19.39 -8.44
CA SER A 15 2.66 20.51 -7.55
C SER A 15 4.06 21.12 -7.73
N ASN A 16 4.95 20.47 -8.48
CA ASN A 16 6.29 20.97 -8.75
C ASN A 16 6.83 20.46 -10.09
N GLY A 17 7.98 21.01 -10.51
CA GLY A 17 8.63 20.64 -11.77
C GLY A 17 9.43 19.33 -11.76
N ALA A 18 9.35 18.51 -10.71
CA ALA A 18 10.06 17.23 -10.66
C ALA A 18 9.45 16.18 -11.59
N TYR A 19 8.20 16.38 -12.01
CA TYR A 19 7.48 15.55 -12.97
C TYR A 19 6.92 16.44 -14.09
N SER A 20 6.75 15.88 -15.28
CA SER A 20 5.79 16.42 -16.25
C SER A 20 4.58 15.51 -16.36
N VAL A 21 3.43 16.14 -16.53
CA VAL A 21 2.14 15.48 -16.69
C VAL A 21 1.62 15.72 -18.11
N SER A 22 1.07 14.69 -18.72
CA SER A 22 0.40 14.78 -20.02
C SER A 22 -0.82 13.85 -20.04
N LEU A 23 -1.91 14.30 -20.67
CA LEU A 23 -3.07 13.45 -20.94
C LEU A 23 -2.83 12.75 -22.28
N THR A 24 -2.83 11.43 -22.27
CA THR A 24 -2.62 10.62 -23.49
C THR A 24 -3.86 9.84 -23.90
N GLY A 25 -4.98 10.08 -23.23
CA GLY A 25 -6.31 9.52 -23.51
C GLY A 25 -7.33 10.06 -22.52
N GLU A 26 -8.61 9.74 -22.71
CA GLU A 26 -9.71 10.25 -21.88
C GLU A 26 -9.59 9.85 -20.39
N HIS A 27 -8.95 8.71 -20.11
CA HIS A 27 -8.76 8.19 -18.76
C HIS A 27 -7.29 7.91 -18.42
N ILE A 28 -6.34 8.46 -19.20
CA ILE A 28 -4.92 8.13 -19.06
C ILE A 28 -4.09 9.39 -18.83
N VAL A 29 -3.43 9.43 -17.67
CA VAL A 29 -2.39 10.41 -17.33
C VAL A 29 -1.03 9.74 -17.43
N LYS A 30 -0.16 10.28 -18.29
CA LYS A 30 1.25 9.91 -18.37
C LYS A 30 2.09 10.87 -17.55
N LEU A 31 2.80 10.32 -16.57
CA LEU A 31 3.82 11.02 -15.79
C LEU A 31 5.21 10.73 -16.36
N THR A 32 6.06 11.74 -16.44
CA THR A 32 7.48 11.57 -16.79
C THR A 32 8.33 12.24 -15.72
N VAL A 33 9.27 11.50 -15.15
CA VAL A 33 10.16 11.99 -14.10
C VAL A 33 11.21 12.91 -14.73
N LYS A 34 11.35 14.12 -14.21
CA LYS A 34 12.39 15.10 -14.58
C LYS A 34 13.50 15.22 -13.54
N ARG A 35 13.18 14.98 -12.26
CA ARG A 35 14.13 15.02 -11.14
C ARG A 35 13.84 13.87 -10.19
N THR A 36 14.87 13.15 -9.76
CA THR A 36 14.79 12.08 -8.76
C THR A 36 14.79 12.67 -7.34
N PHE A 37 14.42 11.86 -6.34
CA PHE A 37 14.46 12.24 -4.91
C PHE A 37 13.58 13.41 -4.48
N VAL A 38 12.58 13.78 -5.30
CA VAL A 38 11.62 14.84 -4.98
C VAL A 38 10.22 14.26 -4.93
N THR A 39 9.51 14.46 -3.83
CA THR A 39 8.09 14.15 -3.75
C THR A 39 7.24 15.25 -4.40
N ALA A 40 6.15 14.86 -5.05
CA ALA A 40 5.20 15.80 -5.66
C ALA A 40 3.77 15.34 -5.40
N ASN A 41 2.79 16.24 -5.50
CA ASN A 41 1.38 15.89 -5.50
C ASN A 41 0.86 15.95 -6.94
N LEU A 42 0.32 14.85 -7.44
CA LEU A 42 -0.48 14.79 -8.66
C LEU A 42 -1.94 15.06 -8.27
N THR A 43 -2.54 16.08 -8.85
CA THR A 43 -3.95 16.38 -8.70
C THR A 43 -4.67 16.04 -10.00
N VAL A 44 -5.74 15.25 -9.92
CA VAL A 44 -6.56 14.82 -11.06
C VAL A 44 -8.01 15.24 -10.82
N LEU A 45 -8.54 16.05 -11.72
CA LEU A 45 -9.94 16.46 -11.75
C LEU A 45 -10.66 15.66 -12.82
N LEU A 46 -11.78 15.05 -12.45
CA LEU A 46 -12.65 14.33 -13.38
C LEU A 46 -13.79 15.25 -13.84
N VAL A 47 -14.27 15.04 -15.05
CA VAL A 47 -15.47 15.71 -15.55
C VAL A 47 -16.64 15.46 -14.59
N ASP A 48 -17.40 16.52 -14.33
CA ASP A 48 -18.55 16.55 -13.40
C ASP A 48 -18.22 16.21 -11.93
N LYS A 49 -16.95 16.27 -11.53
CA LYS A 49 -16.54 16.19 -10.13
C LYS A 49 -15.97 17.51 -9.66
N THR A 50 -16.49 18.02 -8.55
CA THR A 50 -16.01 19.26 -7.91
C THR A 50 -14.80 19.04 -7.01
N MET A 51 -14.62 17.82 -6.51
CA MET A 51 -13.50 17.47 -5.63
C MET A 51 -12.41 16.73 -6.43
N PRO A 52 -11.20 17.30 -6.54
CA PRO A 52 -10.10 16.63 -7.23
C PRO A 52 -9.51 15.49 -6.39
N MET A 53 -9.04 14.45 -7.06
CA MET A 53 -8.24 13.40 -6.44
C MET A 53 -6.80 13.86 -6.35
N THR A 54 -6.14 13.65 -5.20
CA THR A 54 -4.72 13.98 -5.05
C THR A 54 -3.92 12.73 -4.69
N PHE A 55 -2.87 12.47 -5.44
CA PHE A 55 -1.95 11.36 -5.28
C PHE A 55 -0.57 11.92 -4.92
N ARG A 56 0.03 11.42 -3.85
CA ARG A 56 1.42 11.74 -3.56
C ARG A 56 2.33 10.85 -4.41
N LEU A 57 3.15 11.48 -5.24
CA LEU A 57 4.20 10.87 -6.02
C LEU A 57 5.49 10.87 -5.19
N SER A 58 6.10 9.71 -5.07
CA SER A 58 7.46 9.55 -4.55
C SER A 58 8.28 8.75 -5.55
N HIS A 59 9.56 9.10 -5.65
CA HIS A 59 10.50 8.28 -6.40
C HIS A 59 11.00 7.15 -5.50
N ALA A 60 10.91 5.90 -5.96
CA ALA A 60 11.55 4.78 -5.30
C ALA A 60 12.97 4.64 -5.87
N GLU A 61 13.97 4.80 -5.00
CA GLU A 61 15.41 4.83 -5.33
C GLU A 61 15.91 3.50 -5.93
N LYS A 62 15.24 2.39 -5.62
CA LYS A 62 15.66 1.02 -5.97
C LYS A 62 14.44 0.10 -6.17
N LEU A 63 13.67 0.29 -7.23
CA LEU A 63 12.76 -0.77 -7.71
C LEU A 63 13.55 -1.73 -8.60
N THR A 64 13.32 -3.04 -8.47
CA THR A 64 14.03 -4.13 -9.17
C THR A 64 13.88 -4.13 -10.70
N GLY A 65 13.08 -3.24 -11.28
CA GLY A 65 12.91 -3.10 -12.72
C GLY A 65 11.72 -2.22 -13.08
N THR A 66 11.28 -2.28 -14.34
CA THR A 66 9.95 -1.82 -14.75
C THR A 66 8.91 -2.70 -14.07
N VAL A 67 7.91 -2.10 -13.41
CA VAL A 67 6.86 -2.86 -12.74
C VAL A 67 5.50 -2.41 -13.22
N ASP A 68 4.68 -3.35 -13.69
CA ASP A 68 3.28 -3.10 -14.02
C ASP A 68 2.43 -3.33 -12.76
N VAL A 69 1.86 -2.25 -12.24
CA VAL A 69 1.13 -2.27 -10.95
C VAL A 69 -0.24 -1.63 -11.15
N THR A 70 -1.28 -2.35 -10.74
CA THR A 70 -2.64 -1.80 -10.69
C THR A 70 -2.97 -1.42 -9.26
N LYS A 71 -3.18 -0.13 -9.02
CA LYS A 71 -3.73 0.36 -7.74
C LYS A 71 -5.17 0.79 -7.93
N VAL A 72 -6.06 0.20 -7.13
CA VAL A 72 -7.48 0.56 -7.12
C VAL A 72 -7.75 1.45 -5.91
N TYR A 73 -8.15 2.69 -6.19
CA TYR A 73 -8.58 3.65 -5.17
C TYR A 73 -10.10 3.73 -5.18
N ARG A 74 -10.71 3.73 -3.98
CA ARG A 74 -12.13 4.01 -3.81
C ARG A 74 -12.29 5.45 -3.41
N VAL A 75 -12.99 6.23 -4.24
CA VAL A 75 -13.32 7.62 -3.91
C VAL A 75 -14.65 7.63 -3.16
N PRO A 76 -14.74 8.24 -1.96
CA PRO A 76 -16.01 8.40 -1.27
C PRO A 76 -17.02 9.14 -2.15
N GLY A 77 -18.18 8.55 -2.37
CA GLY A 77 -19.25 9.13 -3.17
C GLY A 77 -20.53 8.31 -3.07
N ILE A 78 -21.67 8.96 -3.27
CA ILE A 78 -22.98 8.31 -3.34
C ILE A 78 -23.21 7.93 -4.80
N SER A 79 -23.54 6.66 -5.08
CA SER A 79 -24.00 6.28 -6.41
C SER A 79 -25.29 7.05 -6.73
N PRO A 80 -25.48 7.59 -7.96
CA PRO A 80 -26.73 8.24 -8.36
C PRO A 80 -27.97 7.35 -8.19
N MET A 81 -27.77 6.03 -8.11
CA MET A 81 -28.82 5.02 -7.93
C MET A 81 -28.99 4.54 -6.48
N SER A 82 -28.32 5.15 -5.50
CA SER A 82 -28.38 4.71 -4.11
C SER A 82 -29.51 5.39 -3.35
N GLU A 83 -30.56 4.65 -2.99
CA GLU A 83 -31.63 5.13 -2.09
C GLU A 83 -31.17 5.32 -0.64
N LYS A 84 -30.03 4.71 -0.27
CA LYS A 84 -29.43 4.84 1.06
C LYS A 84 -28.18 5.70 0.99
N LYS A 85 -28.08 6.67 1.91
CA LYS A 85 -26.80 7.30 2.26
C LYS A 85 -25.80 6.18 2.57
N PRO A 86 -24.60 6.16 1.98
CA PRO A 86 -23.59 5.22 2.41
C PRO A 86 -23.39 5.43 3.91
N ALA A 87 -23.48 4.36 4.68
CA ALA A 87 -22.94 4.37 6.03
C ALA A 87 -21.52 4.88 5.87
N GLN A 88 -21.17 5.98 6.57
CA GLN A 88 -19.76 6.30 6.76
C GLN A 88 -19.12 5.01 7.25
N LEU A 89 -18.24 4.41 6.44
CA LEU A 89 -17.25 3.49 6.95
C LEU A 89 -16.48 4.31 7.98
N LYS A 90 -16.86 4.19 9.25
CA LYS A 90 -16.19 4.86 10.36
C LYS A 90 -14.75 4.38 10.33
N GLY A 91 -13.84 5.32 10.04
CA GLY A 91 -12.41 5.15 10.21
C GLY A 91 -11.80 4.10 9.29
N GLU A 92 -11.74 4.36 7.98
CA GLU A 92 -10.53 3.92 7.27
C GLU A 92 -9.39 4.80 7.82
N PRO A 93 -8.44 4.23 8.60
CA PRO A 93 -7.32 4.99 9.11
C PRO A 93 -6.53 5.62 7.95
N ILE A 94 -6.20 6.89 8.11
CA ILE A 94 -5.38 7.65 7.18
C ILE A 94 -4.03 6.93 7.09
N PRO A 95 -3.51 6.63 5.88
CA PRO A 95 -2.19 6.02 5.73
C PRO A 95 -1.14 6.81 6.51
N ASP A 96 -0.47 6.13 7.43
CA ASP A 96 0.57 6.74 8.26
C ASP A 96 1.75 7.19 7.37
N MET A 97 2.43 8.26 7.75
CA MET A 97 3.53 8.89 7.01
C MET A 97 4.84 8.09 7.01
N ARG A 98 4.80 6.82 7.43
CA ARG A 98 5.89 5.83 7.38
C ARG A 98 6.26 5.49 5.92
N LEU A 99 6.95 6.43 5.27
CA LEU A 99 7.32 6.37 3.85
C LEU A 99 8.14 5.13 3.49
N ASP A 100 8.88 4.58 4.46
CA ASP A 100 9.69 3.37 4.34
C ASP A 100 8.86 2.08 4.23
N LEU A 101 7.64 2.06 4.78
CA LEU A 101 6.75 0.89 4.76
C LEU A 101 5.70 0.91 3.65
N ASN A 102 5.43 2.08 3.05
CA ASN A 102 4.46 2.22 1.97
C ASN A 102 4.69 1.30 0.77
N PRO A 103 5.94 1.03 0.30
CA PRO A 103 6.15 0.13 -0.82
C PRO A 103 5.64 -1.30 -0.55
N PHE A 104 5.66 -1.74 0.70
CA PHE A 104 5.11 -3.05 1.09
C PHE A 104 3.59 -3.10 0.96
N LEU A 105 2.86 -2.00 1.20
CA LEU A 105 1.40 -1.96 0.97
C LEU A 105 1.05 -2.30 -0.48
N ASP A 106 1.89 -1.84 -1.40
CA ASP A 106 1.74 -2.03 -2.84
C ASP A 106 2.26 -3.38 -3.33
N ASP A 107 2.76 -4.24 -2.43
CA ASP A 107 3.43 -5.50 -2.78
C ASP A 107 4.69 -5.27 -3.62
N LEU A 108 5.35 -4.13 -3.42
CA LEU A 108 6.58 -3.70 -4.08
C LEU A 108 7.66 -3.43 -3.03
N PRO A 109 8.10 -4.45 -2.28
CA PRO A 109 9.10 -4.28 -1.24
C PRO A 109 10.41 -3.70 -1.84
N PRO A 110 11.16 -2.87 -1.08
CA PRO A 110 12.48 -2.38 -1.50
C PRO A 110 13.45 -3.53 -1.83
N ARG A 111 14.48 -3.27 -2.66
CA ARG A 111 15.45 -4.29 -3.09
C ARG A 111 16.16 -5.01 -1.95
N GLU A 112 16.44 -4.30 -0.88
CA GLU A 112 17.10 -4.83 0.31
C GLU A 112 16.17 -5.69 1.20
N ALA A 113 14.88 -5.80 0.86
CA ALA A 113 13.95 -6.67 1.56
C ALA A 113 13.96 -8.08 0.95
N ILE A 114 14.01 -9.10 1.80
CA ILE A 114 14.02 -10.50 1.37
C ILE A 114 12.69 -11.13 1.75
N GLU A 115 11.96 -11.67 0.77
CA GLU A 115 10.69 -12.34 1.03
C GLU A 115 10.92 -13.64 1.80
N VAL A 116 10.13 -13.81 2.86
CA VAL A 116 10.13 -15.00 3.71
C VAL A 116 8.90 -15.82 3.36
N GLN A 117 9.12 -17.04 2.90
CA GLN A 117 8.02 -17.96 2.61
C GLN A 117 7.38 -18.40 3.93
N VAL A 118 6.09 -18.08 4.08
CA VAL A 118 5.32 -18.40 5.28
C VAL A 118 4.27 -19.45 4.99
N ASN A 119 4.03 -20.34 5.95
CA ASN A 119 2.91 -21.26 5.91
C ASN A 119 1.74 -20.66 6.70
N GLY A 120 0.68 -20.26 6.02
CA GLY A 120 -0.46 -19.59 6.68
C GLY A 120 -1.49 -19.09 5.68
N PRO A 121 -2.37 -18.16 6.10
CA PRO A 121 -3.36 -17.55 5.21
C PRO A 121 -2.72 -16.89 3.99
N SER A 122 -3.36 -17.01 2.83
CA SER A 122 -2.82 -16.53 1.54
C SER A 122 -2.67 -15.01 1.42
N ASP A 123 -3.33 -14.26 2.31
CA ASP A 123 -3.21 -12.81 2.40
C ASP A 123 -2.07 -12.37 3.31
N VAL A 124 -1.29 -13.28 3.90
CA VAL A 124 -0.12 -12.95 4.70
C VAL A 124 1.14 -13.04 3.85
N LYS A 125 1.87 -11.93 3.76
CA LYS A 125 3.22 -11.88 3.18
C LYS A 125 4.20 -11.32 4.20
N VAL A 126 5.42 -11.85 4.20
CA VAL A 126 6.44 -11.48 5.16
C VAL A 126 7.75 -11.20 4.44
N TRP A 127 8.45 -10.16 4.86
CA TRP A 127 9.79 -9.86 4.42
C TRP A 127 10.70 -9.61 5.61
N THR A 128 11.98 -9.92 5.46
CA THR A 128 13.01 -9.31 6.31
C THR A 128 13.40 -7.96 5.70
N TYR A 129 13.47 -6.92 6.50
CA TYR A 129 13.89 -5.59 6.06
C TYR A 129 14.52 -4.83 7.23
N ARG A 130 15.77 -4.37 7.06
CA ARG A 130 16.53 -3.64 8.08
C ARG A 130 16.58 -4.33 9.45
N GLY A 131 16.72 -5.66 9.45
CA GLY A 131 16.80 -6.47 10.66
C GLY A 131 15.46 -6.69 11.38
N LYS A 132 14.33 -6.31 10.77
CA LYS A 132 12.98 -6.54 11.28
C LYS A 132 12.18 -7.41 10.34
N LEU A 133 11.10 -8.01 10.84
CA LEU A 133 10.08 -8.61 9.99
C LEU A 133 9.05 -7.54 9.62
N VAL A 134 8.73 -7.48 8.34
CA VAL A 134 7.64 -6.65 7.80
C VAL A 134 6.53 -7.58 7.34
N VAL A 135 5.36 -7.48 7.95
CA VAL A 135 4.20 -8.34 7.69
C VAL A 135 3.12 -7.54 6.99
N ARG A 136 2.68 -8.01 5.83
CA ARG A 136 1.53 -7.49 5.10
C ARG A 136 0.36 -8.45 5.22
N THR A 137 -0.79 -7.95 5.65
CA THR A 137 -2.00 -8.76 5.82
C THR A 137 -3.27 -7.90 5.74
N LYS A 138 -4.43 -8.53 5.48
CA LYS A 138 -5.74 -7.89 5.67
C LYS A 138 -6.35 -8.16 7.04
N LYS A 139 -5.70 -8.98 7.86
CA LYS A 139 -6.12 -9.34 9.22
C LYS A 139 -5.49 -8.42 10.25
N GLU A 140 -5.96 -8.47 11.47
CA GLU A 140 -5.30 -7.82 12.60
C GLU A 140 -4.18 -8.73 13.11
N LEU A 141 -2.99 -8.18 13.36
CA LEU A 141 -1.87 -8.96 13.93
C LEU A 141 -1.83 -8.75 15.45
N ILE A 142 -1.95 -9.85 16.19
CA ILE A 142 -2.05 -9.88 17.66
C ILE A 142 -0.70 -10.13 18.32
N THR A 143 0.22 -10.81 17.62
CA THR A 143 1.63 -10.95 18.04
C THR A 143 2.22 -9.57 18.39
N PRO A 144 3.12 -9.43 19.39
CA PRO A 144 3.65 -8.13 19.79
C PRO A 144 4.25 -7.36 18.60
N VAL A 145 3.59 -6.26 18.23
CA VAL A 145 3.97 -5.43 17.08
C VAL A 145 3.76 -3.96 17.36
N GLY A 146 4.47 -3.13 16.59
CA GLY A 146 4.18 -1.70 16.53
C GLY A 146 2.81 -1.40 15.90
N LEU A 147 2.39 -0.14 15.95
CA LEU A 147 1.17 0.31 15.27
C LEU A 147 1.25 0.02 13.76
N PRO A 148 0.19 -0.51 13.13
CA PRO A 148 0.21 -0.79 11.71
C PRO A 148 0.19 0.49 10.87
N VAL A 149 0.83 0.41 9.71
CA VAL A 149 0.58 1.34 8.61
C VAL A 149 -0.60 0.81 7.81
N TYR A 150 -1.63 1.62 7.65
CA TYR A 150 -2.83 1.25 6.93
C TYR A 150 -2.74 1.63 5.46
N GLY A 151 -3.15 0.71 4.60
CA GLY A 151 -3.35 0.96 3.18
C GLY A 151 -4.80 0.84 2.76
N VAL A 152 -5.01 0.98 1.46
CA VAL A 152 -6.34 0.87 0.85
C VAL A 152 -6.87 -0.56 0.89
N SER A 153 -8.20 -0.72 0.88
CA SER A 153 -8.86 -2.03 0.81
C SER A 153 -8.53 -3.00 1.96
N GLY A 154 -8.27 -2.46 3.15
CA GLY A 154 -8.04 -3.21 4.38
C GLY A 154 -6.64 -3.81 4.54
N TRP A 155 -5.71 -3.54 3.62
CA TRP A 155 -4.31 -3.94 3.77
C TRP A 155 -3.64 -3.18 4.90
N ARG A 156 -2.80 -3.88 5.66
CA ARG A 156 -2.03 -3.34 6.78
C ARG A 156 -0.60 -3.86 6.70
N ILE A 157 0.35 -3.02 7.08
CA ILE A 157 1.76 -3.39 7.30
C ILE A 157 2.06 -3.29 8.78
N TYR A 158 2.67 -4.33 9.32
CA TYR A 158 3.20 -4.37 10.67
C TYR A 158 4.71 -4.55 10.61
N GLU A 159 5.44 -3.82 11.45
CA GLU A 159 6.81 -4.19 11.79
C GLU A 159 6.82 -4.98 13.09
N VAL A 160 7.43 -6.16 13.03
CA VAL A 160 7.71 -7.00 14.19
C VAL A 160 9.18 -6.82 14.54
N GLU A 161 9.44 -6.25 15.71
CA GLU A 161 10.81 -5.97 16.15
C GLU A 161 11.57 -7.23 16.57
N ASN A 162 10.86 -8.18 17.18
CA ASN A 162 11.43 -9.45 17.59
C ASN A 162 10.96 -10.54 16.63
N PRO A 163 11.88 -11.27 15.96
CA PRO A 163 11.48 -12.32 15.05
C PRO A 163 10.86 -13.49 15.83
N MET A 164 9.63 -13.86 15.48
CA MET A 164 8.86 -14.91 16.14
C MET A 164 8.45 -15.98 15.13
N PRO A 165 8.46 -17.28 15.49
CA PRO A 165 8.13 -18.36 14.56
C PRO A 165 6.66 -18.46 14.22
N VAL A 166 5.79 -17.82 15.00
CA VAL A 166 4.35 -17.85 14.81
C VAL A 166 3.80 -16.43 14.89
N LEU A 167 3.10 -16.04 13.83
CA LEU A 167 2.26 -14.85 13.78
C LEU A 167 0.82 -15.26 14.09
N VAL A 168 0.21 -14.62 15.08
CA VAL A 168 -1.19 -14.81 15.45
C VAL A 168 -2.00 -13.67 14.85
N LEU A 169 -2.90 -14.00 13.95
CA LEU A 169 -3.77 -13.05 13.27
C LEU A 169 -5.21 -13.22 13.76
N LEU A 170 -5.97 -12.13 13.79
CA LEU A 170 -7.38 -12.11 14.12
C LEU A 170 -8.19 -11.60 12.92
N ASP A 171 -9.24 -12.33 12.57
CA ASP A 171 -10.22 -11.95 11.55
C ASP A 171 -11.62 -12.32 12.03
N GLU A 172 -12.53 -11.34 12.10
CA GLU A 172 -13.91 -11.54 12.59
C GLU A 172 -14.06 -12.31 13.93
N GLY A 173 -13.03 -12.26 14.79
CA GLY A 173 -13.01 -12.98 16.07
C GLY A 173 -12.39 -14.38 16.02
N GLU A 174 -12.00 -14.86 14.84
CA GLU A 174 -11.28 -16.12 14.65
C GLU A 174 -9.77 -15.90 14.59
N GLN A 175 -9.04 -16.81 15.24
CA GLN A 175 -7.57 -16.80 15.21
C GLN A 175 -7.04 -17.60 14.02
N HIS A 176 -6.08 -17.01 13.33
CA HIS A 176 -5.30 -17.66 12.30
C HIS A 176 -3.82 -17.61 12.66
N TYR A 177 -3.05 -18.57 12.13
CA TYR A 177 -1.63 -18.67 12.39
C TYR A 177 -0.85 -18.64 11.07
N ALA A 178 0.22 -17.86 11.04
CA ALA A 178 1.23 -17.96 9.99
C ALA A 178 2.57 -18.35 10.62
N TYR A 179 3.15 -19.43 10.09
CA TYR A 179 4.40 -20.01 10.56
C TYR A 179 5.56 -19.52 9.70
N ILE A 180 6.57 -18.96 10.37
CA ILE A 180 7.81 -18.50 9.76
C ILE A 180 8.85 -19.61 9.92
N PRO A 181 9.55 -20.03 8.85
CA PRO A 181 10.61 -21.03 8.94
C PRO A 181 11.71 -20.62 9.92
N GLU A 182 12.19 -21.57 10.73
CA GLU A 182 13.21 -21.30 11.76
C GLU A 182 14.49 -20.70 11.18
N ASP A 183 14.92 -21.15 10.00
CA ASP A 183 16.11 -20.63 9.32
C ASP A 183 16.00 -19.11 9.04
N SER A 184 14.80 -18.64 8.66
CA SER A 184 14.56 -17.22 8.39
C SER A 184 14.59 -16.34 9.65
N ILE A 185 14.36 -16.94 10.82
CA ILE A 185 14.42 -16.27 12.14
C ILE A 185 15.86 -16.23 12.63
N ALA A 186 16.59 -17.34 12.46
CA ALA A 186 18.00 -17.43 12.83
C ALA A 186 18.85 -16.39 12.10
N ASP A 187 18.57 -16.12 10.83
CA ASP A 187 19.26 -15.10 10.04
C ASP A 187 19.06 -13.67 10.59
N LEU A 188 17.88 -13.40 11.16
CA LEU A 188 17.57 -12.11 11.81
C LEU A 188 18.23 -11.99 13.19
N ALA A 189 18.22 -13.05 13.99
CA ALA A 189 18.82 -13.07 15.32
C ALA A 189 20.36 -12.90 15.30
N ASN A 190 21.01 -13.34 14.23
CA ASN A 190 22.46 -13.28 14.07
C ASN A 190 22.96 -12.02 13.34
N GLY A 191 22.10 -11.03 13.09
CA GLY A 191 22.51 -9.75 12.52
C GLY A 191 22.93 -9.81 11.04
N GLY A 192 22.30 -10.66 10.23
CA GLY A 192 22.36 -10.59 8.77
C GLY A 192 23.78 -10.54 8.20
N ALA A 193 24.62 -11.53 8.49
CA ALA A 193 25.89 -11.71 7.81
C ALA A 193 25.76 -12.76 6.70
N LYS A 194 25.49 -12.31 5.48
CA LYS A 194 25.98 -12.90 4.23
C LYS A 194 26.05 -11.84 3.14
#